data_AF-A0A946PDE4-F1
#
_entry.id   AF-A0A946PDE4-F1
#
_cell.length_a   1.000
_cell.length_b   1.000
_cell.length_c   1.000
_cell.angle_alpha   90.00
_cell.angle_beta   90.00
_cell.angle_gamma   90.00
#
_symmetry.space_group_name_H-M   'P 1'
#
loop_
_entity.id
_entity.type
_entity.pdbx_description
1 polymer ?
#
loop_
_entity_poly.entity_id
_entity_poly.type
_entity_poly.pdbx_seq_one_letter_code
_entity_poly.pdbx_strand_id
1 'polypeptide(L)'
;MFDPILIAGFIALFVAVGGLFLALNLLVGRLVRPQLPNTEKLEVYECGEPTIGSSFVQFDLRFYVVALLFIIFDVEVALFFPWATVFGKATQLADPAVVSVAADGTTLTPATAGIYRELGFANPEVPSFDPTSRELAGITTSRGEKTPRQAESEWAVEKSGRMLARTAFIDMSVFYVILLVGFAYVWYRGDLDWVRAVADQRSKVSDGEA
;
A
#
# COMPACT_ATOMS: atom_id res chain seq x y z
N MET A 1 -22.29 15.31 5.54
CA MET A 1 -21.93 14.05 4.85
C MET A 1 -21.50 14.45 3.44
N PHE A 2 -20.46 13.84 2.87
CA PHE A 2 -20.12 14.10 1.47
C PHE A 2 -20.97 13.19 0.58
N ASP A 3 -21.79 13.77 -0.29
CA ASP A 3 -22.61 12.97 -1.20
C ASP A 3 -21.72 12.29 -2.24
N PRO A 4 -21.77 10.94 -2.42
CA PRO A 4 -20.90 10.24 -3.36
C PRO A 4 -21.03 10.74 -4.81
N ILE A 5 -22.23 11.22 -5.17
CA ILE A 5 -22.53 11.81 -6.48
C ILE A 5 -21.73 13.11 -6.68
N LEU A 6 -21.57 13.94 -5.65
CA LEU A 6 -20.78 15.18 -5.73
C LEU A 6 -19.28 14.87 -5.84
N ILE A 7 -18.78 13.89 -5.07
CA ILE A 7 -17.38 13.44 -5.19
C ILE A 7 -17.10 12.92 -6.61
N ALA A 8 -17.96 12.03 -7.13
CA ALA A 8 -17.85 11.51 -8.49
C ALA A 8 -17.94 12.63 -9.54
N GLY A 9 -18.82 13.62 -9.34
CA GLY A 9 -18.95 14.80 -10.18
C GLY A 9 -17.68 15.65 -10.21
N PHE A 10 -17.05 15.92 -9.06
CA PHE A 10 -15.78 16.65 -8.99
C PHE A 10 -14.62 15.89 -9.65
N ILE A 11 -14.55 14.57 -9.47
CA ILE A 11 -13.53 13.73 -10.13
C ILE A 11 -13.73 13.72 -11.65
N ALA A 12 -14.98 13.52 -12.11
CA ALA A 12 -15.31 13.55 -13.54
C ALA A 12 -15.02 14.93 -14.17
N LEU A 13 -15.33 16.02 -13.47
CA LEU A 13 -15.01 17.39 -13.89
C LEU A 13 -13.50 17.61 -13.96
N PHE A 14 -12.73 17.16 -12.96
CA PHE A 14 -11.27 17.28 -12.95
C PHE A 14 -10.63 16.52 -14.13
N VAL A 15 -11.05 15.27 -14.36
CA VAL A 15 -10.56 14.45 -15.50
C VAL A 15 -10.96 15.07 -16.84
N ALA A 16 -12.20 15.57 -16.98
CA ALA A 16 -12.67 16.21 -18.20
C ALA A 16 -11.92 17.52 -18.49
N VAL A 17 -11.74 18.40 -17.50
CA VAL A 17 -11.03 19.68 -17.66
C VAL A 17 -9.53 19.47 -17.87
N GLY A 18 -8.90 18.56 -17.14
CA GLY A 18 -7.49 18.21 -17.32
C GLY A 18 -7.21 17.56 -18.68
N GLY A 19 -8.06 16.62 -19.09
CA GLY A 19 -8.00 15.98 -20.41
C GLY A 19 -8.24 16.97 -21.56
N LEU A 20 -9.22 17.88 -21.41
CA LEU A 20 -9.47 18.96 -22.37
C LEU A 20 -8.29 19.92 -22.45
N PHE A 21 -7.70 20.32 -21.32
CA PHE A 21 -6.52 21.19 -21.29
C PHE A 21 -5.32 20.54 -22.00
N LEU A 22 -5.05 19.26 -21.74
CA LEU A 22 -4.01 18.50 -22.44
C LEU A 22 -4.29 18.43 -23.95
N ALA A 23 -5.51 18.04 -24.34
CA ALA A 23 -5.92 17.95 -25.74
C ALA A 23 -5.85 19.29 -26.48
N LEU A 24 -6.24 20.40 -25.84
CA LEU A 24 -6.14 21.75 -26.41
C LEU A 24 -4.68 22.17 -26.61
N ASN A 25 -3.79 21.91 -25.65
CA ASN A 25 -2.36 22.22 -25.82
C ASN A 25 -1.74 21.41 -26.96
N LEU A 26 -2.06 20.11 -27.08
CA LEU A 26 -1.60 19.27 -28.18
C LEU A 26 -2.19 19.71 -29.54
N LEU A 27 -3.46 20.14 -29.57
CA LEU A 27 -4.12 20.66 -30.78
C LEU A 27 -3.52 21.99 -31.24
N VAL A 28 -3.31 22.94 -30.32
CA VAL A 28 -2.62 24.21 -30.60
C VAL A 28 -1.19 23.94 -31.08
N GLY A 29 -0.45 23.05 -30.41
CA GLY A 29 0.88 22.63 -30.85
C GLY A 29 0.88 22.04 -32.26
N ARG A 30 -0.10 21.21 -32.61
CA ARG A 30 -0.26 20.63 -33.96
C ARG A 30 -0.65 21.65 -35.03
N LEU A 31 -1.42 22.68 -34.66
CA LEU A 31 -1.92 23.72 -35.58
C LEU A 31 -0.89 24.84 -35.82
N VAL A 32 -0.13 25.22 -34.79
CA VAL A 32 0.86 26.31 -34.85
C VAL A 32 2.23 25.85 -35.36
N ARG A 33 2.61 24.58 -35.13
CA ARG A 33 3.92 24.05 -35.58
C ARG A 33 4.01 23.98 -37.11
N PRO A 34 5.02 24.61 -37.75
CA PRO A 34 5.25 24.47 -39.18
C PRO A 34 5.51 23.02 -39.60
N GLN A 35 4.64 22.48 -40.46
CA GLN A 35 4.72 21.11 -40.97
C GLN A 35 5.60 21.06 -42.23
N LEU A 36 6.91 21.13 -42.01
CA LEU A 36 7.94 20.96 -43.03
C LEU A 36 8.67 19.61 -42.83
N PRO A 37 8.20 18.52 -43.46
CA PRO A 37 8.94 17.27 -43.57
C PRO A 37 9.98 17.34 -44.69
N ASN A 38 11.17 16.77 -44.45
CA ASN A 38 12.12 16.37 -45.49
C ASN A 38 12.58 14.93 -45.15
N THR A 39 13.42 14.31 -45.99
CA THR A 39 13.90 12.93 -45.76
C THR A 39 14.71 12.82 -44.48
N GLU A 40 15.73 13.66 -44.31
CA GLU A 40 16.70 13.65 -43.21
C GLU A 40 16.01 13.74 -41.82
N LYS A 41 15.03 14.63 -41.67
CA LYS A 41 14.25 14.85 -40.43
C LYS A 41 13.20 13.76 -40.16
N LEU A 42 13.06 12.79 -41.06
CA LEU A 42 12.26 11.59 -40.89
C LEU A 42 13.13 10.34 -40.69
N GLU A 43 14.46 10.48 -40.71
CA GLU A 43 15.38 9.43 -40.29
C GLU A 43 15.38 9.28 -38.76
N VAL A 44 15.84 8.12 -38.28
CA VAL A 44 15.79 7.76 -36.85
C VAL A 44 16.91 8.43 -36.03
N TYR A 45 17.96 8.93 -36.69
CA TYR A 45 19.15 9.45 -36.04
C TYR A 45 19.77 10.62 -36.82
N GLU A 46 20.02 11.76 -36.16
CA GLU A 46 20.37 13.02 -36.82
C GLU A 46 21.86 13.15 -37.22
N CYS A 47 22.72 12.19 -36.85
CA CYS A 47 24.16 12.26 -37.14
C CYS A 47 24.57 11.69 -38.51
N GLY A 48 23.60 11.27 -39.34
CA GLY A 48 23.86 10.77 -40.71
C GLY A 48 24.48 9.36 -40.79
N GLU A 49 24.57 8.65 -39.67
CA GLU A 49 24.94 7.23 -39.65
C GLU A 49 23.66 6.38 -39.86
N PRO A 50 23.59 5.52 -40.89
CA PRO A 50 22.41 4.72 -41.17
C PRO A 50 22.20 3.67 -40.07
N THR A 51 20.98 3.55 -39.56
CA THR A 51 20.67 2.58 -38.49
C THR A 51 20.83 1.14 -38.98
N ILE A 52 21.83 0.42 -38.47
CA ILE A 52 22.11 -0.98 -38.81
C ILE A 52 21.39 -1.92 -37.83
N GLY A 53 20.70 -2.92 -38.37
CA GLY A 53 20.05 -3.98 -37.60
C GLY A 53 18.60 -3.66 -37.18
N SER A 54 18.04 -4.54 -36.36
CA SER A 54 16.65 -4.46 -35.89
C SER A 54 16.57 -3.87 -34.48
N SER A 55 15.61 -2.98 -34.23
CA SER A 55 15.29 -2.45 -32.89
C SER A 55 14.87 -3.52 -31.87
N PHE A 56 14.48 -4.71 -32.34
CA PHE A 56 14.16 -5.88 -31.52
C PHE A 56 15.42 -6.68 -31.19
N VAL A 57 16.22 -6.16 -30.26
CA VAL A 57 17.40 -6.86 -29.69
C VAL A 57 17.06 -7.46 -28.31
N GLN A 58 17.74 -8.54 -27.93
CA GLN A 58 17.65 -9.10 -26.58
C GLN A 58 18.46 -8.21 -25.61
N PHE A 59 17.75 -7.39 -24.84
CA PHE A 59 18.33 -6.62 -23.72
C PHE A 59 18.67 -7.55 -22.53
N ASP A 60 19.53 -7.07 -21.63
CA ASP A 60 19.96 -7.84 -20.45
C ASP A 60 18.76 -8.26 -19.57
N LEU A 61 18.74 -9.55 -19.18
CA LEU A 61 17.69 -10.14 -18.34
C LEU A 61 17.48 -9.39 -17.01
N ARG A 62 18.48 -8.65 -16.53
CA ARG A 62 18.38 -7.80 -15.32
C ARG A 62 17.23 -6.80 -15.38
N PHE A 63 16.89 -6.27 -16.56
CA PHE A 63 15.73 -5.38 -16.70
C PHE A 63 14.41 -6.11 -16.34
N TYR A 64 14.30 -7.39 -16.72
CA TYR A 64 13.17 -8.23 -16.35
C TYR A 64 13.17 -8.60 -14.86
N VAL A 65 14.34 -8.86 -14.25
CA VAL A 65 14.47 -9.11 -12.80
C VAL A 65 13.97 -7.90 -12.00
N VAL A 66 14.39 -6.69 -12.37
CA VAL A 66 13.94 -5.45 -11.69
C VAL A 66 12.43 -5.24 -11.88
N ALA A 67 11.89 -5.47 -13.07
CA ALA A 67 10.45 -5.36 -13.32
C ALA A 67 9.63 -6.40 -12.53
N LEU A 68 10.13 -7.64 -12.41
CA LEU A 68 9.48 -8.70 -11.63
C LEU A 68 9.50 -8.39 -10.12
N LEU A 69 10.63 -7.91 -9.59
CA LEU A 69 10.72 -7.44 -8.20
C LEU A 69 9.77 -6.27 -7.95
N PHE A 70 9.67 -5.30 -8.88
CA PHE A 70 8.73 -4.20 -8.77
C PHE A 70 7.29 -4.69 -8.66
N ILE A 71 6.85 -5.61 -9.54
CA ILE A 71 5.49 -6.18 -9.48
C ILE A 71 5.22 -6.89 -8.15
N ILE A 72 6.20 -7.64 -7.62
CA ILE A 72 6.06 -8.33 -6.33
C ILE A 72 5.91 -7.32 -5.18
N PHE A 73 6.72 -6.26 -5.14
CA PHE A 73 6.62 -5.21 -4.11
C PHE A 73 5.40 -4.28 -4.27
N ASP A 74 4.90 -4.06 -5.48
CA ASP A 74 3.68 -3.29 -5.71
C ASP A 74 2.44 -4.05 -5.18
N VAL A 75 2.38 -5.36 -5.42
CA VAL A 75 1.35 -6.25 -4.86
C VAL A 75 1.47 -6.36 -3.33
N GLU A 76 2.67 -6.36 -2.75
CA GLU A 76 2.88 -6.29 -1.30
C GLU A 76 2.22 -5.04 -0.69
N VAL A 77 2.52 -3.86 -1.26
CA VAL A 77 1.97 -2.59 -0.78
C VAL A 77 0.45 -2.52 -1.01
N ALA A 78 -0.07 -3.11 -2.09
CA ALA A 78 -1.52 -3.26 -2.29
C ALA A 78 -2.17 -4.11 -1.18
N LEU A 79 -1.50 -5.19 -0.73
CA LEU A 79 -1.97 -6.08 0.34
C LEU A 79 -1.79 -5.48 1.75
N PHE A 80 -0.94 -4.48 1.94
CA PHE A 80 -0.84 -3.74 3.20
C PHE A 80 -2.11 -2.91 3.50
N PHE A 81 -2.83 -2.40 2.49
CA PHE A 81 -3.98 -1.51 2.73
C PHE A 81 -5.10 -2.12 3.58
N PRO A 82 -5.64 -3.33 3.28
CA PRO A 82 -6.66 -3.96 4.13
C PRO A 82 -6.21 -4.08 5.59
N TRP A 83 -5.00 -4.60 5.82
CA TRP A 83 -4.44 -4.80 7.16
C TRP A 83 -4.17 -3.49 7.90
N ALA A 84 -3.73 -2.43 7.21
CA ALA A 84 -3.59 -1.11 7.78
C ALA A 84 -4.94 -0.54 8.26
N THR A 85 -6.05 -0.78 7.53
CA THR A 85 -7.38 -0.37 8.00
C THR A 85 -7.86 -1.18 9.21
N VAL A 86 -7.57 -2.50 9.26
CA VAL A 86 -7.87 -3.35 10.42
C VAL A 86 -7.06 -2.92 11.63
N PHE A 87 -5.76 -2.68 11.47
CA PHE A 87 -4.87 -2.20 12.53
C PHE A 87 -5.32 -0.84 13.07
N GLY A 88 -5.64 0.13 12.20
CA GLY A 88 -6.14 1.44 12.62
C GLY A 88 -7.42 1.36 13.46
N LYS A 89 -8.40 0.56 13.03
CA LYS A 89 -9.65 0.33 13.77
C LYS A 89 -9.41 -0.43 15.08
N ALA A 90 -8.54 -1.44 15.08
CA ALA A 90 -8.17 -2.19 16.26
C ALA A 90 -7.43 -1.31 17.30
N THR A 91 -6.58 -0.36 16.85
CA THR A 91 -5.95 0.62 17.76
C THR A 91 -6.94 1.64 18.33
N GLN A 92 -7.98 2.02 17.59
CA GLN A 92 -9.07 2.85 18.13
C GLN A 92 -9.90 2.10 19.18
N LEU A 93 -10.17 0.81 18.97
CA LEU A 93 -10.82 -0.05 19.98
C LEU A 93 -9.92 -0.31 21.22
N ALA A 94 -8.60 -0.16 21.08
CA ALA A 94 -7.61 -0.32 22.14
C ALA A 94 -7.34 0.95 22.96
N ASP A 95 -7.91 2.09 22.59
CA ASP A 95 -7.68 3.38 23.26
C ASP A 95 -8.61 3.52 24.49
N PRO A 96 -8.07 3.58 25.73
CA PRO A 96 -8.88 3.74 26.94
C PRO A 96 -9.58 5.09 27.05
N ALA A 97 -9.28 6.07 26.19
CA ALA A 97 -10.04 7.32 26.09
C ALA A 97 -11.37 7.16 25.33
N VAL A 98 -11.56 6.07 24.57
CA VAL A 98 -12.80 5.82 23.81
C VAL A 98 -13.88 5.23 24.72
N VAL A 99 -14.99 5.95 24.87
CA VAL A 99 -16.18 5.45 25.59
C VAL A 99 -16.85 4.36 24.75
N SER A 100 -16.49 3.10 25.04
CA SER A 100 -16.83 1.94 24.20
C SER A 100 -18.19 1.30 24.52
N VAL A 101 -18.65 1.45 25.76
CA VAL A 101 -19.88 0.83 26.28
C VAL A 101 -20.75 1.89 26.96
N ALA A 102 -22.07 1.75 26.87
CA ALA A 102 -23.01 2.62 27.58
C ALA A 102 -23.04 2.33 29.10
N ALA A 103 -23.73 3.20 29.85
CA ALA A 103 -23.83 3.12 31.31
C ALA A 103 -24.56 1.86 31.83
N ASP A 104 -25.21 1.10 30.94
CA ASP A 104 -25.85 -0.18 31.24
C ASP A 104 -24.83 -1.34 31.45
N GLY A 105 -23.62 -1.21 30.91
CA GLY A 105 -22.66 -2.32 30.84
C GLY A 105 -23.16 -3.48 29.97
N THR A 106 -23.98 -3.20 28.94
CA THR A 106 -24.52 -4.20 28.00
C THR A 106 -24.54 -3.77 26.55
N THR A 107 -24.64 -2.48 26.24
CA THR A 107 -24.69 -2.00 24.86
C THR A 107 -23.45 -1.21 24.46
N LEU A 108 -22.93 -1.48 23.26
CA LEU A 108 -21.83 -0.71 22.67
C LEU A 108 -22.31 0.71 22.32
N THR A 109 -21.43 1.70 22.44
CA THR A 109 -21.76 3.05 21.96
C THR A 109 -21.88 3.08 20.43
N PRO A 110 -22.67 3.98 19.82
CA PRO A 110 -22.88 4.02 18.37
C PRO A 110 -21.59 4.15 17.56
N ALA A 111 -20.58 4.86 18.08
CA ALA A 111 -19.27 4.97 17.45
C ALA A 111 -18.52 3.62 17.44
N THR A 112 -18.45 2.94 18.59
CA THR A 112 -17.78 1.64 18.72
C THR A 112 -18.50 0.54 17.95
N ALA A 113 -19.83 0.51 17.99
CA ALA A 113 -20.65 -0.35 17.13
C ALA A 113 -20.42 -0.06 15.63
N GLY A 114 -20.19 1.21 15.26
CA GLY A 114 -19.74 1.61 13.93
C GLY A 114 -18.41 0.96 13.54
N ILE A 115 -17.37 1.11 14.38
CA ILE A 115 -16.04 0.51 14.15
C ILE A 115 -16.12 -1.02 13.99
N TYR A 116 -16.92 -1.71 14.79
CA TYR A 116 -17.12 -3.16 14.64
C TYR A 116 -17.85 -3.53 13.34
N ARG A 117 -18.89 -2.79 12.91
CA ARG A 117 -19.51 -2.99 11.58
C ARG A 117 -18.52 -2.77 10.45
N GLU A 118 -17.66 -1.77 10.61
CA GLU A 118 -16.55 -1.44 9.72
C GLU A 118 -15.37 -2.43 9.76
N LEU A 119 -15.38 -3.39 10.69
CA LEU A 119 -14.52 -4.58 10.75
C LEU A 119 -15.25 -5.85 10.26
N GLY A 120 -16.51 -5.75 9.82
CA GLY A 120 -17.32 -6.85 9.28
C GLY A 120 -18.39 -7.42 10.22
N PHE A 121 -18.48 -6.96 11.47
CA PHE A 121 -19.46 -7.46 12.44
C PHE A 121 -20.85 -6.82 12.22
N ALA A 122 -21.72 -7.48 11.44
CA ALA A 122 -23.04 -6.97 11.07
C ALA A 122 -23.93 -6.60 12.29
N ASN A 123 -23.94 -7.46 13.31
CA ASN A 123 -24.58 -7.24 14.60
C ASN A 123 -23.48 -7.17 15.68
N PRO A 124 -22.97 -5.97 16.01
CA PRO A 124 -21.89 -5.83 16.99
C PRO A 124 -22.44 -5.86 18.42
N GLU A 125 -21.93 -6.80 19.22
CA GLU A 125 -22.23 -6.96 20.65
C GLU A 125 -20.96 -6.76 21.48
N VAL A 126 -21.10 -6.56 22.79
CA VAL A 126 -19.94 -6.44 23.71
C VAL A 126 -19.18 -7.77 23.71
N PRO A 127 -17.85 -7.80 23.45
CA PRO A 127 -17.06 -9.03 23.48
C PRO A 127 -17.10 -9.69 24.86
N SER A 128 -17.30 -11.01 24.91
CA SER A 128 -17.18 -11.79 26.13
C SER A 128 -15.75 -12.30 26.33
N PHE A 129 -15.09 -11.83 27.40
CA PHE A 129 -13.83 -12.37 27.90
C PHE A 129 -13.90 -12.52 29.42
N ASP A 130 -13.55 -13.68 29.95
CA ASP A 130 -13.38 -13.85 31.39
C ASP A 130 -12.05 -13.20 31.83
N PRO A 131 -12.06 -12.20 32.74
CA PRO A 131 -10.83 -11.61 33.27
C PRO A 131 -10.15 -12.57 34.25
N THR A 132 -8.83 -12.71 34.15
CA THR A 132 -8.06 -13.35 35.22
C THR A 132 -8.16 -12.52 36.50
N SER A 133 -7.97 -13.13 37.67
CA SER A 133 -8.05 -12.43 38.97
C SER A 133 -7.11 -11.21 39.06
N ARG A 134 -5.96 -11.24 38.38
CA ARG A 134 -5.03 -10.11 38.26
C ARG A 134 -5.58 -8.99 37.38
N GLU A 135 -6.21 -9.32 36.25
CA GLU A 135 -6.86 -8.34 35.38
C GLU A 135 -8.08 -7.71 36.07
N LEU A 136 -8.93 -8.51 36.72
CA LEU A 136 -10.10 -8.04 37.47
C LEU A 136 -9.73 -7.09 38.62
N ALA A 137 -8.64 -7.35 39.34
CA ALA A 137 -8.11 -6.43 40.35
C ALA A 137 -7.65 -5.09 39.72
N GLY A 138 -7.03 -5.14 38.53
CA GLY A 138 -6.69 -3.96 37.74
C GLY A 138 -7.92 -3.14 37.35
N ILE A 139 -8.90 -3.78 36.68
CA ILE A 139 -10.18 -3.18 36.27
C ILE A 139 -10.87 -2.53 37.47
N THR A 140 -10.97 -3.23 38.59
CA THR A 140 -11.61 -2.73 39.83
C THR A 140 -10.91 -1.48 40.38
N THR A 141 -9.59 -1.38 40.21
CA THR A 141 -8.79 -0.22 40.65
C THR A 141 -8.93 0.97 39.69
N SER A 142 -9.04 0.73 38.37
CA SER A 142 -9.16 1.79 37.35
C SER A 142 -10.61 2.21 37.04
N ARG A 143 -11.61 1.47 37.56
CA ARG A 143 -13.07 1.67 37.37
C ARG A 143 -13.56 3.08 37.68
N GLY A 144 -12.97 3.76 38.66
CA GLY A 144 -13.44 5.07 39.13
C GLY A 144 -14.92 5.02 39.53
N GLU A 145 -15.71 5.97 39.02
CA GLU A 145 -17.16 6.05 39.26
C GLU A 145 -17.99 5.05 38.42
N LYS A 146 -17.40 4.36 37.43
CA LYS A 146 -18.14 3.52 36.49
C LYS A 146 -18.74 2.30 37.18
N THR A 147 -19.88 1.81 36.68
CA THR A 147 -20.42 0.56 37.19
C THR A 147 -19.41 -0.56 36.95
N PRO A 148 -19.04 -1.35 37.95
CA PRO A 148 -17.87 -3.09 37.48
C PRO A 148 -18.29 -3.70 36.14
N ARG A 149 -19.58 -3.98 35.92
CA ARG A 149 -20.08 -4.48 34.63
C ARG A 149 -19.72 -3.60 33.42
N GLN A 150 -19.84 -2.28 33.53
CA GLN A 150 -19.40 -1.36 32.48
C GLN A 150 -17.87 -1.40 32.33
N ALA A 151 -17.10 -1.32 33.43
CA ALA A 151 -15.64 -1.33 33.37
C ALA A 151 -15.05 -2.65 32.83
N GLU A 152 -15.66 -3.79 33.16
CA GLU A 152 -15.36 -5.13 32.62
C GLU A 152 -15.69 -5.20 31.12
N SER A 153 -16.84 -4.65 30.71
CA SER A 153 -17.24 -4.58 29.29
C SER A 153 -16.35 -3.65 28.46
N GLU A 154 -15.95 -2.50 29.00
CA GLU A 154 -15.03 -1.56 28.36
C GLU A 154 -13.62 -2.18 28.22
N TRP A 155 -13.12 -2.83 29.28
CA TRP A 155 -11.88 -3.62 29.24
C TRP A 155 -11.95 -4.76 28.22
N ALA A 156 -13.10 -5.40 28.05
CA ALA A 156 -13.28 -6.46 27.06
C ALA A 156 -13.14 -5.92 25.62
N VAL A 157 -13.65 -4.71 25.35
CA VAL A 157 -13.40 -4.00 24.08
C VAL A 157 -11.93 -3.61 23.94
N GLU A 158 -11.32 -3.02 24.97
CA GLU A 158 -9.89 -2.63 24.98
C GLU A 158 -8.96 -3.85 24.76
N LYS A 159 -9.34 -5.02 25.29
CA LYS A 159 -8.65 -6.30 25.10
C LYS A 159 -8.87 -6.88 23.70
N SER A 160 -10.07 -6.76 23.12
CA SER A 160 -10.32 -7.16 21.73
C SER A 160 -9.49 -6.32 20.76
N GLY A 161 -9.49 -4.99 20.93
CA GLY A 161 -8.70 -4.05 20.12
C GLY A 161 -7.21 -4.36 20.18
N ARG A 162 -6.65 -4.51 21.38
CA ARG A 162 -5.22 -4.89 21.55
C ARG A 162 -4.91 -6.27 20.96
N MET A 163 -5.82 -7.24 21.04
CA MET A 163 -5.62 -8.56 20.43
C MET A 163 -5.60 -8.47 18.91
N LEU A 164 -6.60 -7.82 18.30
CA LEU A 164 -6.69 -7.61 16.85
C LEU A 164 -5.49 -6.80 16.31
N ALA A 165 -5.09 -5.73 16.99
CA ALA A 165 -3.95 -4.91 16.58
C ALA A 165 -2.63 -5.70 16.62
N ARG A 166 -2.42 -6.54 17.65
CA ARG A 166 -1.24 -7.40 17.74
C ARG A 166 -1.25 -8.49 16.67
N THR A 167 -2.39 -9.13 16.40
CA THR A 167 -2.51 -10.11 15.31
C THR A 167 -2.22 -9.48 13.95
N ALA A 168 -2.85 -8.35 13.63
CA ALA A 168 -2.62 -7.64 12.36
C ALA A 168 -1.17 -7.19 12.18
N PHE A 169 -0.53 -6.69 13.24
CA PHE A 169 0.88 -6.31 13.21
C PHE A 169 1.81 -7.52 13.02
N ILE A 170 1.53 -8.65 13.68
CA ILE A 170 2.33 -9.88 13.55
C ILE A 170 2.20 -10.47 12.15
N ASP A 171 0.99 -10.58 11.60
CA ASP A 171 0.76 -11.18 10.29
C ASP A 171 1.42 -10.35 9.17
N MET A 172 1.29 -9.02 9.23
CA MET A 172 2.04 -8.09 8.35
C MET A 172 3.55 -8.18 8.52
N SER A 173 4.04 -8.36 9.76
CA SER A 173 5.48 -8.54 10.00
C SER A 173 6.00 -9.85 9.41
N VAL A 174 5.23 -10.94 9.51
CA VAL A 174 5.58 -12.25 8.92
C VAL A 174 5.59 -12.16 7.40
N PHE A 175 4.55 -11.57 6.80
CA PHE A 175 4.41 -11.39 5.36
C PHE A 175 5.58 -10.57 4.77
N TYR A 176 5.86 -9.41 5.36
CA TYR A 176 6.96 -8.54 4.97
C TYR A 176 8.35 -9.20 5.14
N VAL A 177 8.56 -9.97 6.21
CA VAL A 177 9.82 -10.71 6.43
C VAL A 177 10.03 -11.79 5.36
N ILE A 178 8.97 -12.47 4.91
CA ILE A 178 9.06 -13.45 3.81
C ILE A 178 9.53 -12.78 2.52
N LEU A 179 8.99 -11.59 2.18
CA LEU A 179 9.47 -10.84 1.01
C LEU A 179 10.90 -10.30 1.20
N LEU A 180 11.27 -9.80 2.39
CA LEU A 180 12.64 -9.36 2.65
C LEU A 180 13.65 -10.50 2.48
N VAL A 181 13.32 -11.73 2.87
CA VAL A 181 14.17 -12.91 2.62
C VAL A 181 14.28 -13.20 1.11
N GLY A 182 13.17 -13.12 0.36
CA GLY A 182 13.18 -13.28 -1.10
C GLY A 182 14.03 -12.23 -1.81
N PHE A 183 13.90 -10.96 -1.42
CA PHE A 183 14.69 -9.84 -1.94
C PHE A 183 16.17 -9.96 -1.58
N ALA A 184 16.49 -10.25 -0.31
CA ALA A 184 17.87 -10.45 0.14
C ALA A 184 18.55 -11.62 -0.59
N TYR A 185 17.81 -12.66 -0.95
CA TYR A 185 18.32 -13.78 -1.74
C TYR A 185 18.65 -13.38 -3.20
N VAL A 186 17.78 -12.61 -3.86
CA VAL A 186 18.05 -12.09 -5.23
C VAL A 186 19.23 -11.09 -5.22
N TRP A 187 19.30 -10.25 -4.18
CA TRP A 187 20.45 -9.35 -3.96
C TRP A 187 21.75 -10.12 -3.74
N TYR A 188 21.74 -11.13 -2.86
CA TYR A 188 22.91 -11.98 -2.56
C TYR A 188 23.42 -12.75 -3.79
N ARG A 189 22.53 -13.13 -4.72
CA ARG A 189 22.95 -13.79 -5.98
C ARG A 189 23.69 -12.84 -6.94
N GLY A 190 23.54 -11.52 -6.76
CA GLY A 190 24.08 -10.52 -7.68
C GLY A 190 23.27 -10.35 -8.96
N ASP A 191 22.00 -10.77 -8.99
CA ASP A 191 21.10 -10.59 -10.14
C ASP A 191 20.79 -9.11 -10.44
N LEU A 192 21.21 -8.20 -9.55
CA LEU A 192 21.08 -6.75 -9.66
C LEU A 192 22.41 -6.05 -10.02
N ASP A 193 23.55 -6.78 -10.06
CA ASP A 193 24.89 -6.19 -10.17
C ASP A 193 25.27 -5.77 -11.60
N TRP A 194 24.88 -4.55 -12.00
CA TRP A 194 25.23 -3.95 -13.30
C TRP A 194 26.72 -4.03 -13.67
N VAL A 195 27.63 -3.89 -12.70
CA VAL A 195 29.09 -3.85 -12.93
C VAL A 195 29.62 -5.10 -13.63
N ARG A 196 29.02 -6.28 -13.38
CA ARG A 196 29.43 -7.54 -14.02
C ARG A 196 29.28 -7.56 -15.54
N ALA A 197 28.27 -6.90 -16.10
CA ALA A 197 28.08 -6.86 -17.56
C ALA A 197 29.22 -6.10 -18.25
N VAL A 198 29.66 -4.98 -17.67
CA VAL A 198 30.76 -4.16 -18.19
C VAL A 198 32.11 -4.87 -18.04
N ALA A 199 32.33 -5.55 -16.91
CA ALA A 199 33.56 -6.30 -16.66
C ALA A 199 33.76 -7.46 -17.65
N ASP A 200 32.71 -8.23 -17.91
CA ASP A 200 32.76 -9.44 -18.74
C ASP A 200 32.82 -9.15 -20.26
N GLN A 201 32.43 -7.94 -20.68
CA GLN A 201 32.75 -7.42 -22.02
C GLN A 201 34.22 -6.96 -22.10
N ARG A 202 34.75 -6.33 -21.04
CA ARG A 202 36.11 -5.76 -21.05
C ARG A 202 37.21 -6.84 -21.06
N SER A 203 36.99 -8.00 -20.44
CA SER A 203 37.88 -9.16 -20.59
C SER A 203 37.88 -9.70 -22.02
N LYS A 204 36.70 -9.93 -22.62
CA LYS A 204 36.58 -10.44 -24.00
C LYS A 204 37.19 -9.53 -25.07
N VAL A 205 37.31 -8.23 -24.81
CA VAL A 205 38.02 -7.26 -25.66
C VAL A 205 39.53 -7.18 -25.35
N SER A 206 39.96 -7.65 -24.18
CA SER A 206 41.38 -7.79 -23.80
C SER A 206 42.01 -9.10 -24.30
N ASP A 207 41.19 -10.16 -24.37
CA ASP A 207 41.65 -11.53 -24.64
C ASP A 207 41.38 -11.99 -26.09
N GLY A 208 40.80 -11.11 -26.92
CA GLY A 208 40.57 -11.32 -28.35
C GLY A 208 41.48 -10.42 -29.20
N GLU A 209 42.18 -11.00 -30.18
CA GLU A 209 43.13 -10.30 -31.06
C GLU A 209 42.44 -9.36 -32.07
N ALA A 210 43.25 -8.48 -32.67
CA ALA A 210 42.85 -7.41 -33.61
C ALA A 210 42.94 -7.81 -35.09
#